data_AF-A0AAU7NNZ1-F1
#
_entry.id   AF-A0AAU7NNZ1-F1
#
_cell.length_a   1.000
_cell.length_b   1.000
_cell.length_c   1.000
_cell.angle_alpha   90.00
_cell.angle_beta   90.00
_cell.angle_gamma   90.00
#
_symmetry.space_group_name_H-M   'P 1'
#
loop_
_entity.id
_entity.type
_entity.pdbx_description
1 polymer ?
#
loop_
_entity_poly.entity_id
_entity_poly.type
_entity_poly.pdbx_seq_one_letter_code
_entity_poly.pdbx_strand_id
1 'polypeptide(L)'
;MIKPSKEVEKIEQLLADPLWLDVSAYTDSAEKLAAFIRVDIGLYLSVGTVYRGNGAYFIRMNIACPLTTVEEGLRRLTQSLNHWHLQGGNAS
;
A
#
# COMPACT_ATOMS: atom_id res chain seq x y z
N MET A 1 -23.03 -15.18 25.93
CA MET A 1 -21.96 -14.76 25.02
C MET A 1 -22.00 -15.73 23.83
N ILE A 2 -22.63 -15.34 22.73
CA ILE A 2 -22.76 -16.21 21.55
C ILE A 2 -21.42 -16.20 20.83
N LYS A 3 -20.74 -17.35 20.79
CA LYS A 3 -19.55 -17.52 19.94
C LYS A 3 -19.99 -17.38 18.48
N PRO A 4 -19.26 -16.63 17.64
CA PRO A 4 -19.53 -16.60 16.21
C PRO A 4 -19.52 -18.01 15.63
N SER A 5 -20.41 -18.30 14.68
CA SER A 5 -20.35 -19.56 13.94
C SER A 5 -19.07 -19.60 13.09
N LYS A 6 -18.54 -20.79 12.85
CA LYS A 6 -17.35 -21.01 12.00
C LYS A 6 -17.46 -20.40 10.59
N GLU A 7 -18.68 -20.12 10.14
CA GLU A 7 -18.98 -19.48 8.86
C GLU A 7 -18.70 -17.98 8.89
N VAL A 8 -19.01 -17.28 9.99
CA VAL A 8 -18.67 -15.86 10.18
C VAL A 8 -17.15 -15.69 10.29
N GLU A 9 -16.48 -16.60 10.99
CA GLU A 9 -15.00 -16.65 11.11
C GLU A 9 -14.31 -16.91 9.76
N LYS A 10 -14.98 -17.63 8.84
CA LYS A 10 -14.50 -17.90 7.48
C LYS A 10 -14.67 -16.71 6.53
N ILE A 11 -15.69 -15.86 6.74
CA ILE A 11 -15.91 -14.67 5.91
C ILE A 11 -14.84 -13.61 6.20
N GLU A 12 -14.35 -13.49 7.43
CA GLU A 12 -13.21 -12.60 7.76
C GLU A 12 -11.89 -13.02 7.08
N GLN A 13 -11.75 -14.30 6.71
CA GLN A 13 -10.55 -14.81 6.04
C GLN A 13 -10.55 -14.65 4.51
N LEU A 14 -11.67 -14.26 3.90
CA LEU A 14 -11.89 -14.53 2.48
C LEU A 14 -11.45 -13.45 1.47
N LEU A 15 -10.78 -12.36 1.86
CA LEU A 15 -9.95 -11.58 0.92
C LEU A 15 -8.73 -10.99 1.64
N ALA A 16 -7.82 -11.85 2.08
CA ALA A 16 -6.52 -11.48 2.66
C ALA A 16 -5.39 -11.44 1.61
N ASP A 17 -5.70 -11.07 0.38
CA ASP A 17 -4.65 -10.82 -0.62
C ASP A 17 -4.12 -9.40 -0.45
N PRO A 18 -2.80 -9.20 -0.31
CA PRO A 18 -2.25 -7.87 -0.21
C PRO A 18 -2.46 -7.10 -1.52
N LEU A 19 -2.85 -5.83 -1.41
CA LEU A 19 -3.07 -4.97 -2.57
C LEU A 19 -1.72 -4.54 -3.16
N TRP A 20 -1.46 -4.96 -4.40
CA TRP A 20 -0.31 -4.53 -5.18
C TRP A 20 -0.67 -3.30 -6.02
N LEU A 21 0.14 -2.25 -5.88
CA LEU A 21 -0.04 -0.97 -6.55
C LEU A 21 1.14 -0.72 -7.48
N ASP A 22 0.86 -0.57 -8.76
CA ASP A 22 1.84 -0.12 -9.76
C ASP A 22 2.07 1.39 -9.57
N VAL A 23 3.32 1.78 -9.36
CA VAL A 23 3.79 3.15 -9.17
C VAL A 23 4.80 3.58 -10.22
N SER A 24 4.92 2.84 -11.32
CA SER A 24 5.83 3.18 -12.44
C SER A 24 5.61 4.59 -12.99
N ALA A 25 4.37 5.11 -12.92
CA ALA A 25 4.07 6.48 -13.33
C ALA A 25 4.65 7.57 -12.40
N TYR A 26 5.10 7.22 -11.19
CA TYR A 26 5.57 8.15 -10.17
C TYR A 26 7.06 8.01 -9.86
N THR A 27 7.65 6.83 -10.05
CA THR A 27 9.03 6.55 -9.67
C THR A 27 9.58 5.33 -10.41
N ASP A 28 10.90 5.29 -10.60
CA ASP A 28 11.63 4.06 -10.97
C ASP A 28 12.17 3.29 -9.76
N SER A 29 11.95 3.80 -8.55
CA SER A 29 12.35 3.15 -7.31
C SER A 29 11.21 3.22 -6.29
N ALA A 30 10.51 2.10 -6.16
CA ALA A 30 9.53 1.85 -5.12
C ALA A 30 10.12 2.01 -3.71
N GLU A 31 11.41 1.72 -3.50
CA GLU A 31 12.07 1.96 -2.22
C GLU A 31 12.17 3.42 -1.85
N LYS A 32 12.60 4.28 -2.78
CA LYS A 32 12.68 5.73 -2.53
C LYS A 32 11.30 6.29 -2.23
N LEU A 33 10.31 5.90 -3.02
CA LEU A 33 8.93 6.36 -2.82
C LEU A 33 8.35 5.85 -1.50
N ALA A 34 8.53 4.57 -1.14
CA ALA A 34 8.05 4.04 0.13
C ALA A 34 8.74 4.66 1.34
N ALA A 35 10.05 4.95 1.25
CA ALA A 35 10.79 5.67 2.28
C ALA A 35 10.29 7.10 2.44
N PHE A 36 10.00 7.79 1.32
CA PHE A 36 9.40 9.12 1.33
C PHE A 36 8.01 9.11 1.99
N ILE A 37 7.10 8.24 1.53
CA ILE A 37 5.75 8.10 2.07
C ILE A 37 5.77 7.88 3.60
N ARG A 38 6.71 7.07 4.08
CA ARG A 38 6.89 6.84 5.52
C ARG A 38 7.28 8.12 6.27
N VAL A 39 8.12 8.98 5.70
CA VAL A 39 8.54 10.24 6.33
C VAL A 39 7.46 11.32 6.21
N ASP A 40 6.85 11.45 5.04
CA ASP A 40 5.88 12.50 4.71
C ASP A 40 4.57 12.34 5.50
N ILE A 41 4.02 11.12 5.52
CA ILE A 41 2.71 10.87 6.13
C ILE A 41 2.72 9.74 7.15
N GLY A 42 3.83 9.03 7.40
CA GLY A 42 3.86 7.95 8.40
C GLY A 42 3.19 6.65 7.94
N LEU A 43 2.89 6.48 6.65
CA LEU A 43 2.30 5.25 6.11
C LEU A 43 3.39 4.24 5.76
N TYR A 44 3.25 3.00 6.24
CA TYR A 44 4.21 1.92 5.99
C TYR A 44 3.71 1.01 4.88
N LEU A 45 4.49 0.90 3.80
CA LEU A 45 4.19 0.07 2.64
C LEU A 45 5.36 -0.89 2.38
N SER A 46 5.07 -2.12 1.95
CA SER A 46 6.13 -3.07 1.58
C SER A 46 6.54 -2.82 0.13
N VAL A 47 7.85 -2.78 -0.12
CA VAL A 47 8.40 -2.57 -1.47
C VAL A 47 8.38 -3.87 -2.27
N GLY A 48 8.10 -3.78 -3.57
CA GLY A 48 8.03 -4.92 -4.47
C GLY A 48 9.38 -5.55 -4.81
N THR A 49 10.48 -4.82 -4.64
CA THR A 49 11.83 -5.29 -5.01
C THR A 49 12.29 -6.53 -4.27
N VAL A 50 11.78 -6.79 -3.06
CA VAL A 50 12.03 -8.05 -2.34
C VAL A 50 11.48 -9.27 -3.09
N TYR A 51 10.54 -9.08 -4.02
CA TYR A 51 9.94 -10.10 -4.88
C TYR A 51 10.59 -10.20 -6.27
N ARG A 52 11.65 -9.41 -6.54
CA ARG A 52 12.42 -9.40 -7.80
C ARG A 52 11.59 -8.92 -9.02
N GLY A 53 12.11 -9.13 -10.23
CA GLY A 53 11.42 -8.78 -11.48
C GLY A 53 11.17 -7.27 -11.63
N ASN A 54 9.93 -6.91 -11.95
CA ASN A 54 9.48 -5.52 -12.05
C ASN A 54 9.14 -4.90 -10.68
N GLY A 55 9.52 -5.51 -9.57
CA GLY A 55 9.20 -5.07 -8.21
C GLY A 55 9.67 -3.65 -7.86
N ALA A 56 10.59 -3.06 -8.64
CA ALA A 56 10.99 -1.65 -8.51
C ALA A 56 9.84 -0.67 -8.79
N TYR A 57 8.78 -1.13 -9.47
CA TYR A 57 7.61 -0.33 -9.82
C TYR A 57 6.38 -0.67 -8.97
N PHE A 58 6.51 -1.50 -7.94
CA PHE A 58 5.37 -1.96 -7.16
C PHE A 58 5.55 -1.69 -5.66
N ILE A 59 4.46 -1.27 -5.03
CA ILE A 59 4.34 -1.22 -3.57
C ILE A 59 3.12 -2.04 -3.14
N ARG A 60 3.17 -2.56 -1.91
CA ARG A 60 2.17 -3.47 -1.38
C ARG A 60 1.55 -2.92 -0.10
N MET A 61 0.23 -2.80 -0.09
CA MET A 61 -0.57 -2.39 1.06
C MET A 61 -1.24 -3.60 1.71
N ASN A 62 -1.18 -3.70 3.04
CA ASN A 62 -1.96 -4.67 3.79
C ASN A 62 -3.40 -4.17 3.89
N ILE A 63 -4.36 -4.96 3.41
CA ILE A 63 -5.80 -4.65 3.44
C ILE A 63 -6.61 -5.61 4.34
N ALA A 64 -5.94 -6.46 5.12
CA ALA A 64 -6.56 -7.31 6.13
C ALA A 64 -6.93 -6.50 7.39
N CYS A 65 -7.75 -5.46 7.19
CA CYS A 65 -8.22 -4.53 8.21
C CYS A 65 -9.59 -3.97 7.80
N PRO A 66 -10.31 -3.23 8.69
CA PRO A 66 -11.59 -2.64 8.33
C PRO A 66 -11.48 -1.73 7.10
N LEU A 67 -12.52 -1.72 6.26
CA LEU A 67 -12.56 -0.92 5.03
C LEU A 67 -12.20 0.55 5.28
N THR A 68 -12.70 1.14 6.36
CA THR A 68 -12.42 2.53 6.75
C THR A 68 -10.93 2.80 6.98
N THR A 69 -10.17 1.81 7.44
CA THR A 69 -8.71 1.92 7.62
C THR A 69 -8.00 1.86 6.26
N VAL A 70 -8.47 1.01 5.35
CA VAL A 70 -7.96 0.93 3.97
C VAL A 70 -8.22 2.24 3.23
N GLU A 71 -9.44 2.76 3.30
CA GLU A 71 -9.83 4.03 2.68
C GLU A 71 -8.98 5.20 3.17
N GLU A 72 -8.74 5.30 4.48
CA GLU A 72 -7.86 6.34 5.03
C GLU A 72 -6.41 6.14 4.60
N GLY A 73 -5.93 4.89 4.54
CA GLY A 73 -4.61 4.55 4.00
C GLY A 73 -4.43 4.98 2.55
N LEU A 74 -5.43 4.72 1.70
CA LEU A 74 -5.45 5.13 0.30
C LEU A 74 -5.53 6.66 0.14
N ARG A 75 -6.37 7.34 0.94
CA ARG A 75 -6.47 8.80 0.94
C ARG A 75 -5.14 9.46 1.27
N ARG A 76 -4.45 8.96 2.32
CA ARG A 76 -3.12 9.44 2.71
C ARG A 76 -2.09 9.13 1.62
N LEU A 77 -2.12 7.92 1.05
CA LEU A 77 -1.24 7.56 -0.06
C LEU A 77 -1.37 8.56 -1.22
N THR A 78 -2.59 8.87 -1.68
CA THR A 78 -2.82 9.86 -2.74
C THR A 78 -2.26 11.24 -2.40
N GLN A 79 -2.42 11.68 -1.15
CA GLN A 79 -1.83 12.94 -0.68
C GLN A 79 -0.31 12.94 -0.81
N SER A 80 0.35 11.86 -0.39
CA SER A 80 1.81 11.75 -0.44
C SER A 80 2.34 11.62 -1.87
N LEU A 81 1.62 10.93 -2.77
CA LEU A 81 1.96 10.88 -4.19
C LEU A 81 1.92 12.27 -4.85
N ASN A 82 0.95 13.11 -4.46
CA ASN A 82 0.90 14.50 -4.91
C ASN A 82 2.07 15.32 -4.38
N HIS A 83 2.43 15.16 -3.10
CA HIS A 83 3.62 15.82 -2.53
C HIS A 83 4.90 15.40 -3.25
N TRP A 84 5.07 14.11 -3.53
CA TRP A 84 6.19 13.54 -4.28
C TRP A 84 6.31 14.16 -5.67
N HIS A 85 5.19 14.26 -6.39
CA HIS A 85 5.15 14.87 -7.73
C HIS A 85 5.54 16.36 -7.70
N LEU A 86 5.02 17.13 -6.73
CA LEU A 86 5.33 18.55 -6.57
C LEU A 86 6.81 18.82 -6.22
N GLN A 87 7.51 17.83 -5.64
CA GLN A 87 8.93 17.93 -5.32
C GLN A 87 9.86 17.48 -6.47
N GLY A 88 9.30 17.15 -7.64
CA GLY A 88 10.08 16.67 -8.79
C GLY A 88 10.55 15.22 -8.63
N GLY A 89 9.80 14.40 -7.88
CA GLY A 89 10.03 12.96 -7.83
C GLY A 89 9.82 12.35 -9.22
N ASN A 90 10.91 11.99 -9.89
CA ASN A 90 10.89 11.54 -11.27
C ASN A 90 10.70 10.01 -11.37
N ALA A 91 9.79 9.58 -12.24
CA ALA A 91 9.99 8.41 -13.10
C ALA A 91 10.73 8.88 -14.36
N SER A 92 11.71 8.12 -14.81
CA SER A 92 12.53 8.41 -16.01
C SER A 92 11.72 8.26 -17.29
#